data_AF-A0A7S1CU50-F1
#
_entry.id   AF-A0A7S1CU50-F1
#
_cell.length_a   1.000
_cell.length_b   1.000
_cell.length_c   1.000
_cell.angle_alpha   90.00
_cell.angle_beta   90.00
_cell.angle_gamma   90.00
#
_symmetry.space_group_name_H-M   'P 1'
#
loop_
_entity.id
_entity.type
_entity.pdbx_description
1 polymer ?
#
loop_
_entity_poly.entity_id
_entity_poly.type
_entity_poly.pdbx_seq_one_letter_code
_entity_poly.pdbx_strand_id
1 'polypeptide(L)'
;QQDSQELLAFLLDGLHEDLNRIKDKPYIEEKDADGRPDEEVAAEAWANYRARNDSVVVDKFQGLYKSTLRCPNCNYTSVKFDPFMYLSLPLPSPQRRTFVVTIVDQFQKANAVELAVRVSKESSIRDLIREIEKTYTEYSGTQVEEQE
;
A
#
# COMPACT_ATOMS: atom_id res chain seq x y z
N GLN A 1 20.27 -11.83 -1.61
CA GLN A 1 19.75 -10.49 -1.98
C GLN A 1 19.07 -9.92 -0.75
N GLN A 2 19.21 -8.62 -0.45
CA GLN A 2 18.60 -7.96 0.70
C GLN A 2 17.74 -6.79 0.24
N ASP A 3 16.79 -6.36 1.07
CA ASP A 3 15.97 -5.17 0.81
C ASP A 3 16.77 -3.89 1.11
N SER A 4 16.96 -3.04 0.10
CA SER A 4 17.66 -1.77 0.25
C SER A 4 16.94 -0.79 1.17
N GLN A 5 15.61 -0.90 1.30
CA GLN A 5 14.83 -0.05 2.20
C GLN A 5 15.14 -0.36 3.66
N GLU A 6 15.28 -1.64 4.00
CA GLU A 6 15.66 -2.07 5.35
C GLU A 6 17.07 -1.58 5.70
N LEU A 7 18.02 -1.69 4.77
CA LEU A 7 19.36 -1.13 4.95
C LEU A 7 19.34 0.38 5.18
N LEU A 8 18.56 1.12 4.39
CA LEU A 8 18.44 2.57 4.54
C LEU A 8 17.86 2.95 5.90
N ALA A 9 16.81 2.27 6.35
CA ALA A 9 16.19 2.50 7.65
C ALA A 9 17.19 2.27 8.78
N PHE A 10 17.90 1.15 8.75
CA PHE A 10 18.94 0.82 9.73
C PHE A 10 20.06 1.85 9.76
N LEU A 11 20.55 2.26 8.58
CA LEU A 11 21.64 3.22 8.47
C LEU A 11 21.26 4.59 9.03
N LEU A 12 20.07 5.10 8.67
CA LEU A 12 19.62 6.41 9.12
C LEU A 12 19.31 6.43 10.62
N ASP A 13 18.77 5.34 11.18
CA ASP A 13 18.56 5.19 12.62
C ASP A 13 19.89 5.15 13.38
N GLY A 14 20.85 4.34 12.92
CA GLY A 14 22.19 4.29 13.50
C GLY A 14 22.91 5.65 13.45
N LEU A 15 22.86 6.34 12.31
CA LEU A 15 23.41 7.70 12.18
C LEU A 15 22.67 8.71 13.06
N HIS A 16 21.36 8.57 13.21
CA HIS A 16 20.57 9.45 14.07
C HIS A 16 21.02 9.33 15.52
N GLU A 17 21.13 8.11 16.04
CA GLU A 17 21.47 7.83 17.43
C GLU A 17 22.93 8.20 17.74
N ASP A 18 23.88 7.87 16.87
CA ASP A 18 25.30 8.24 17.05
C ASP A 18 25.49 9.76 17.09
N LEU A 19 24.73 10.49 16.27
CA LEU A 19 24.79 11.95 16.16
C LEU A 19 23.73 12.66 17.02
N ASN A 20 22.99 11.94 17.87
CA ASN A 20 21.99 12.54 18.72
C ASN A 20 22.67 13.43 19.77
N ARG A 21 22.32 14.72 19.75
CA ARG A 21 22.83 15.76 20.66
C ARG A 21 22.23 15.59 22.05
N ILE A 22 21.07 14.95 22.18
CA ILE A 22 20.45 14.61 23.46
C ILE A 22 21.05 13.28 23.95
N LYS A 23 21.72 13.31 25.11
CA LYS A 23 22.32 12.12 25.73
C LYS A 23 21.43 11.52 26.82
N ASP A 24 20.85 12.37 27.66
CA ASP A 24 19.90 11.98 28.69
C ASP A 24 18.47 12.20 28.17
N LYS A 25 17.81 11.12 27.76
CA LYS A 25 16.47 11.20 27.16
C LYS A 25 15.41 11.30 28.26
N PRO A 26 14.72 12.44 28.44
CA PRO A 26 13.67 12.56 29.44
C PRO A 26 12.47 11.66 29.10
N TYR A 27 11.80 11.15 30.14
CA TYR A 27 10.50 10.52 29.97
C TYR A 27 9.45 11.62 29.74
N ILE A 28 8.67 11.47 28.66
CA ILE A 28 7.59 12.36 28.31
C ILE A 28 6.38 11.48 28.04
N GLU A 29 5.29 11.74 28.74
CA GLU A 29 4.01 11.06 28.52
C GLU A 29 3.34 11.65 27.28
N GLU A 30 3.05 10.80 26.30
CA GLU A 30 2.29 11.21 25.12
C GLU A 30 0.83 11.41 25.47
N LYS A 31 0.25 12.51 24.98
CA LYS A 31 -1.16 12.83 25.12
C LYS A 31 -1.86 12.69 23.79
N ASP A 32 -3.12 12.28 23.81
CA ASP A 32 -3.99 12.34 22.63
C ASP A 32 -4.31 13.81 22.31
N ALA A 33 -4.80 14.07 21.11
CA ALA A 33 -5.28 15.39 20.73
C ALA A 33 -6.46 15.82 21.62
N ASP A 34 -7.33 14.88 22.02
CA ASP A 34 -8.51 15.12 22.88
C ASP A 34 -9.37 16.32 22.41
N GLY A 35 -9.48 16.50 21.10
CA GLY A 35 -10.26 17.57 20.47
C GLY A 35 -9.57 18.95 20.42
N ARG A 36 -8.30 19.04 20.84
CA ARG A 36 -7.48 20.24 20.66
C ARG A 36 -7.14 20.50 19.18
N PRO A 37 -6.79 21.74 18.81
CA PRO A 37 -6.40 22.07 17.43
C PRO A 37 -5.17 21.28 16.98
N ASP A 38 -5.21 20.78 15.74
CA ASP A 38 -4.12 20.00 15.13
C ASP A 38 -2.77 20.71 15.22
N GLU A 39 -2.72 22.01 14.94
CA GLU A 39 -1.48 22.79 14.94
C GLU A 39 -0.81 22.82 16.31
N GLU A 40 -1.59 22.97 17.38
CA GLU A 40 -1.09 22.99 18.76
C GLU A 40 -0.57 21.61 19.17
N VAL A 41 -1.33 20.56 18.87
CA VAL A 41 -0.96 19.18 19.22
C VAL A 41 0.26 18.73 18.40
N ALA A 42 0.34 19.10 17.12
CA ALA A 42 1.49 18.82 16.27
C ALA A 42 2.75 19.53 16.77
N ALA A 43 2.65 20.80 17.16
CA ALA A 43 3.77 21.56 17.70
C ALA A 43 4.25 20.98 19.04
N GLU A 44 3.33 20.60 19.92
CA GLU A 44 3.63 19.91 21.19
C GLU A 44 4.32 18.56 20.93
N ALA A 45 3.75 17.74 20.04
CA ALA A 45 4.32 16.44 19.67
C ALA A 45 5.74 16.59 19.09
N TRP A 46 5.96 17.58 18.21
CA TRP A 46 7.29 17.85 17.66
C TRP A 46 8.28 18.31 18.72
N ALA A 47 7.87 19.21 19.62
CA ALA A 47 8.72 19.68 20.71
C ALA A 47 9.11 18.52 21.64
N ASN A 48 8.14 17.68 22.00
CA ASN A 48 8.37 16.48 22.81
C ASN A 48 9.31 15.49 22.12
N TYR A 49 9.13 15.29 20.81
CA TYR A 49 10.02 14.44 20.02
C TYR A 49 11.45 15.00 19.99
N ARG A 50 11.61 16.29 19.71
CA ARG A 50 12.90 17.00 19.65
C ARG A 50 13.62 17.05 20.99
N ALA A 51 12.90 17.04 22.11
CA ALA A 51 13.48 16.98 23.45
C ALA A 51 14.26 15.67 23.72
N ARG A 52 14.01 14.62 22.93
CA ARG A 52 14.68 13.31 23.02
C ARG A 52 15.55 13.00 21.81
N ASN A 53 15.26 13.63 20.67
CA ASN A 53 15.84 13.33 19.37
C ASN A 53 16.25 14.63 18.69
N ASP A 54 17.55 14.95 18.74
CA ASP A 54 18.09 16.13 18.06
C ASP A 54 19.37 15.76 17.32
N SER A 55 19.28 15.61 16.00
CA SER A 55 20.43 15.30 15.16
C SER A 55 20.25 15.83 13.74
N VAL A 56 21.32 15.79 12.94
CA VAL A 56 21.26 16.17 11.52
C VAL A 56 20.26 15.31 10.74
N VAL A 57 20.03 14.06 11.16
CA VAL A 57 19.04 13.18 10.53
C VAL A 57 17.63 13.70 10.78
N VAL A 58 17.34 14.12 12.02
CA VAL A 58 16.06 14.76 12.39
C VAL A 58 15.84 16.02 11.55
N ASP A 59 16.87 16.86 11.44
CA ASP A 59 16.81 18.15 10.75
C ASP A 59 16.57 18.01 9.23
N LYS A 60 16.87 16.86 8.61
CA LYS A 60 16.85 16.68 7.15
C LYS A 60 15.84 15.67 6.64
N PHE A 61 15.57 14.61 7.40
CA PHE A 61 14.80 13.46 6.91
C PHE A 61 13.50 13.23 7.68
N GLN A 62 13.36 13.80 8.88
CA GLN A 62 12.21 13.50 9.70
C GLN A 62 11.11 14.55 9.63
N GLY A 63 9.87 14.08 9.75
CA GLY A 63 8.66 14.89 9.80
C GLY A 63 7.61 14.25 10.69
N LEU A 64 6.36 14.73 10.62
CA LEU A 64 5.23 14.23 11.41
C LEU A 64 4.08 13.77 10.51
N TYR A 65 3.53 12.59 10.80
CA TYR A 65 2.22 12.18 10.33
C TYR A 65 1.13 12.71 11.24
N LYS A 66 -0.08 12.88 10.71
CA LYS A 66 -1.31 12.95 11.50
C LYS A 66 -2.02 11.60 11.43
N SER A 67 -1.87 10.77 12.45
CA SER A 67 -2.49 9.46 12.55
C SER A 67 -3.86 9.58 13.20
N THR A 68 -4.91 9.22 12.48
CA THR A 68 -6.30 9.23 13.00
C THR A 68 -6.83 7.80 13.05
N LEU A 69 -7.06 7.30 14.25
CA LEU A 69 -7.65 5.98 14.49
C LEU A 69 -9.09 6.13 14.95
N ARG A 70 -10.01 5.47 14.25
CA ARG A 70 -11.42 5.44 14.62
C ARG A 70 -11.85 4.03 14.98
N CYS A 71 -12.32 3.84 16.21
CA CYS A 71 -12.85 2.56 16.65
C CYS A 71 -14.19 2.26 15.94
N PRO A 72 -14.34 1.11 15.25
CA PRO A 72 -15.57 0.79 14.51
C PRO A 72 -16.74 0.44 15.44
N ASN A 73 -16.48 0.08 16.70
CA ASN A 73 -17.52 -0.32 17.65
C ASN A 73 -18.09 0.87 18.44
N CYS A 74 -17.23 1.75 18.97
CA CYS A 74 -17.65 2.85 19.85
C CYS A 74 -17.53 4.24 19.22
N ASN A 75 -17.06 4.35 17.97
CA ASN A 75 -16.83 5.61 17.26
C ASN A 75 -15.83 6.58 17.93
N TYR A 76 -15.15 6.18 19.01
CA TYR A 76 -14.05 6.96 19.56
C TYR A 76 -12.97 7.18 18.51
N THR A 77 -12.51 8.43 18.41
CA THR A 77 -11.49 8.87 17.45
C THR A 77 -10.29 9.38 18.23
N SER A 78 -9.16 8.71 18.05
CA SER A 78 -7.86 9.07 18.62
C SER A 78 -7.01 9.71 17.52
N VAL A 79 -6.38 10.84 17.82
CA VAL A 79 -5.53 11.57 16.87
C VAL A 79 -4.16 11.76 17.50
N LYS A 80 -3.14 11.24 16.83
CA LYS A 80 -1.74 11.38 17.22
C LYS A 80 -0.91 12.00 16.11
N PHE A 81 0.17 12.66 16.51
CA PHE A 81 1.18 13.16 15.58
C PHE A 81 2.46 12.36 15.75
N ASP A 82 2.75 11.49 14.79
CA ASP A 82 3.82 10.50 14.90
C ASP A 82 5.03 10.87 14.03
N PRO A 83 6.25 10.86 14.57
CA PRO A 83 7.45 11.14 13.79
C PRO A 83 7.70 10.05 12.74
N PHE A 84 8.16 10.44 11.55
CA PHE A 84 8.59 9.52 10.50
C PHE A 84 9.92 9.95 9.90
N MET A 85 10.62 9.01 9.24
CA MET A 85 11.91 9.26 8.58
C MET A 85 11.88 9.02 7.06
N TYR A 86 10.94 8.20 6.59
CA TYR A 86 10.72 7.91 5.18
C TYR A 86 9.24 7.59 4.92
N LEU A 87 8.82 7.72 3.67
CA LEU A 87 7.45 7.43 3.23
C LEU A 87 7.42 6.14 2.41
N SER A 88 6.67 5.15 2.90
CA SER A 88 6.37 3.95 2.12
C SER A 88 5.06 4.17 1.35
N LEU A 89 5.16 4.31 0.04
CA LEU A 89 4.00 4.56 -0.82
C LEU A 89 3.46 3.25 -1.40
N PRO A 90 2.19 2.90 -1.17
CA PRO A 90 1.60 1.72 -1.78
C PRO A 90 1.42 1.93 -3.28
N LEU A 91 1.76 0.92 -4.07
CA LEU A 91 1.44 0.92 -5.49
C LEU A 91 -0.04 0.60 -5.70
N PRO A 92 -0.72 1.25 -6.66
CA PRO A 92 -2.07 0.88 -7.04
C PRO A 92 -2.13 -0.61 -7.40
N SER A 93 -3.04 -1.33 -6.75
CA SER A 93 -3.27 -2.73 -7.09
C SER A 93 -3.89 -2.83 -8.48
N PRO A 94 -3.44 -3.76 -9.35
CA PRO A 94 -4.13 -4.01 -10.61
C PRO A 94 -5.57 -4.43 -10.31
N GLN A 95 -6.54 -3.70 -10.86
CA GLN A 95 -7.97 -3.99 -10.64
C GLN A 95 -8.47 -5.16 -11.51
N ARG A 96 -7.66 -5.59 -12.49
CA ARG A 96 -7.96 -6.74 -13.34
C ARG A 96 -6.99 -7.89 -13.07
N ARG A 97 -7.52 -9.11 -13.14
CA ARG A 97 -6.77 -10.36 -13.14
C ARG A 97 -6.91 -11.02 -14.50
N THR A 98 -5.84 -11.67 -14.96
CA THR A 98 -5.85 -12.46 -16.19
C THR A 98 -6.01 -13.92 -15.81
N PHE A 99 -7.01 -14.59 -16.38
CA PHE A 99 -7.20 -16.04 -16.29
C PHE A 99 -6.81 -16.66 -17.62
N VAL A 100 -5.97 -17.70 -17.56
CA VAL A 100 -5.70 -18.55 -18.72
C VAL A 100 -6.68 -19.70 -18.65
N VAL A 101 -7.52 -19.85 -19.68
CA VAL A 101 -8.59 -20.84 -19.73
C VAL A 101 -8.44 -21.69 -20.98
N THR A 102 -8.48 -23.01 -20.82
CA THR A 102 -8.50 -23.95 -21.94
C THR A 102 -9.94 -24.33 -22.25
N ILE A 103 -10.39 -24.06 -23.47
CA ILE A 103 -11.71 -24.41 -23.97
C ILE A 103 -11.58 -25.66 -24.83
N VAL A 104 -12.43 -26.65 -24.55
CA VAL A 104 -12.48 -27.92 -25.30
C VAL A 104 -13.89 -28.09 -25.82
N ASP A 105 -14.06 -28.14 -27.14
CA ASP A 105 -15.34 -28.45 -27.76
C ASP A 105 -15.67 -29.93 -27.56
N GLN A 106 -16.85 -30.20 -27.01
CA GLN A 106 -17.37 -31.56 -26.80
C GLN A 106 -17.57 -32.33 -28.11
N PHE A 107 -17.78 -31.63 -29.23
CA PHE A 107 -18.00 -32.20 -30.57
C PHE A 107 -16.74 -32.20 -31.44
N GLN A 108 -15.75 -31.35 -31.13
CA GLN A 108 -14.46 -31.28 -31.81
C GLN A 108 -13.31 -31.40 -30.79
N LYS A 109 -13.10 -32.61 -30.27
CA LYS A 109 -12.02 -32.94 -29.31
C LYS A 109 -10.59 -32.58 -29.77
N ALA A 110 -10.37 -32.29 -31.06
CA ALA A 110 -9.05 -32.01 -31.62
C ALA A 110 -8.60 -30.53 -31.50
N ASN A 111 -9.50 -29.59 -31.18
CA ASN A 111 -9.21 -28.15 -31.19
C ASN A 111 -9.36 -27.53 -29.79
N ALA A 112 -8.50 -27.93 -28.85
CA ALA A 112 -8.42 -27.22 -27.58
C ALA A 112 -7.80 -25.84 -27.80
N VAL A 113 -8.48 -24.79 -27.35
CA VAL A 113 -8.02 -23.40 -27.50
C VAL A 113 -7.68 -22.84 -26.12
N GLU A 114 -6.51 -22.24 -25.99
CA GLU A 114 -6.12 -21.53 -24.78
C GLU A 114 -6.35 -20.02 -24.97
N LEU A 115 -7.12 -19.42 -24.05
CA LEU A 115 -7.43 -17.99 -24.08
C LEU A 115 -7.03 -17.31 -22.77
N ALA A 116 -6.44 -16.11 -22.90
CA ALA A 116 -6.15 -15.23 -21.78
C ALA A 116 -7.27 -14.19 -21.61
N VAL A 117 -8.09 -14.36 -20.58
CA VAL A 117 -9.27 -13.54 -20.32
C VAL A 117 -9.01 -12.61 -19.14
N ARG A 118 -9.25 -11.30 -19.32
CA ARG A 118 -9.02 -10.29 -18.27
C ARG A 118 -10.33 -9.84 -17.64
N VAL A 119 -10.52 -10.11 -16.35
CA VAL A 119 -11.72 -9.69 -15.59
C VAL A 119 -11.34 -8.86 -14.36
N SER A 120 -12.29 -8.12 -13.78
CA SER A 120 -12.05 -7.37 -12.54
C SER A 120 -11.88 -8.34 -11.36
N LYS A 121 -11.17 -7.90 -10.31
CA LYS A 121 -10.98 -8.70 -9.08
C LYS A 121 -12.27 -8.92 -8.29
N GLU A 122 -13.23 -8.02 -8.48
CA GLU A 122 -14.55 -7.99 -7.85
C GLU A 122 -15.60 -8.73 -8.69
N SER A 123 -15.24 -9.17 -9.90
CA SER A 123 -16.12 -9.89 -10.81
C SER A 123 -16.50 -11.27 -10.27
N SER A 124 -17.75 -11.67 -10.55
CA SER A 124 -18.25 -13.01 -10.21
C SER A 124 -17.79 -14.05 -11.25
N ILE A 125 -17.96 -15.34 -10.94
CA ILE A 125 -17.72 -16.43 -11.91
C ILE A 125 -18.58 -16.25 -13.17
N ARG A 126 -19.79 -15.68 -13.06
CA ARG A 126 -20.67 -15.44 -14.21
C ARG A 126 -20.08 -14.40 -15.16
N ASP A 127 -19.45 -13.37 -14.62
CA ASP A 127 -18.79 -12.34 -15.42
C ASP A 127 -17.56 -12.91 -16.13
N LEU A 128 -16.84 -13.83 -15.48
CA LEU A 128 -15.76 -14.59 -16.11
C LEU A 128 -16.27 -15.45 -17.28
N ILE A 129 -17.36 -16.21 -17.08
CA ILE A 129 -17.95 -17.01 -18.16
C ILE A 129 -18.37 -16.12 -19.33
N ARG A 130 -19.02 -14.99 -19.06
CA ARG A 130 -19.43 -14.03 -20.10
C ARG A 130 -18.23 -13.47 -20.87
N GLU A 131 -17.14 -13.12 -20.18
CA GLU A 131 -15.95 -12.60 -20.83
C GLU A 131 -15.22 -13.71 -21.63
N ILE A 132 -15.26 -14.96 -21.17
CA ILE A 132 -14.78 -16.13 -21.93
C ILE A 132 -15.59 -16.30 -23.21
N GLU A 133 -16.93 -16.31 -23.12
CA GLU A 133 -17.83 -16.45 -24.28
C GLU A 133 -17.57 -15.35 -25.32
N LYS A 134 -17.42 -14.11 -24.87
CA LYS A 134 -17.07 -12.97 -25.73
C LYS A 134 -15.72 -13.16 -26.42
N THR A 135 -14.67 -13.45 -25.64
CA THR A 135 -13.30 -13.63 -26.16
C THR A 135 -13.21 -14.82 -27.12
N TYR A 136 -13.96 -15.90 -26.86
CA TYR A 136 -14.02 -17.09 -27.71
C TYR A 136 -14.78 -16.84 -29.03
N THR A 137 -15.83 -16.02 -28.99
CA THR A 137 -16.58 -15.62 -30.21
C THR A 137 -15.71 -14.74 -31.11
N GLU A 138 -14.96 -13.80 -30.53
CA GLU A 138 -13.99 -12.98 -31.26
C GLU A 138 -12.88 -13.86 -31.86
N TYR A 139 -12.33 -14.80 -31.09
CA TYR A 139 -11.32 -15.76 -31.58
C TYR A 139 -11.83 -16.61 -32.75
N SER A 140 -13.05 -17.17 -32.65
CA SER A 140 -13.61 -18.04 -33.69
C SER A 140 -14.03 -17.27 -34.95
N GLY A 141 -14.48 -16.00 -34.83
CA GLY A 141 -14.76 -15.14 -35.99
C GLY A 141 -13.49 -14.76 -36.78
N THR A 142 -12.37 -14.55 -36.08
CA THR A 142 -11.09 -14.19 -36.71
C THR A 142 -10.52 -15.34 -37.56
N GLN A 143 -10.75 -16.60 -37.17
CA GLN A 143 -10.30 -17.76 -37.95
C GLN A 143 -11.11 -18.01 -39.23
N VAL A 144 -12.32 -17.47 -39.34
CA VAL A 144 -13.16 -17.60 -40.55
C VAL A 144 -12.73 -16.60 -41.62
N GLU A 145 -12.27 -15.40 -41.25
CA GLU A 145 -11.80 -14.37 -42.19
C GLU A 145 -10.40 -14.66 -42.77
N GLU A 146 -9.55 -15.46 -42.12
CA GLU A 146 -8.23 -15.87 -42.65
C GLU A 146 -8.30 -17.05 -43.65
N GLN A 147 -9.50 -17.58 -43.94
CA GLN A 147 -9.69 -18.71 -44.87
C GLN A 147 -10.42 -18.36 -46.19
N GLU A 148 -10.74 -17.09 -46.43
CA GLU A 148 -11.16 -16.55 -47.75
C GLU A 148 -9.98 -15.87 -48.48
#